data_AF-A0A1B6L497-F1
#
_entry.id   AF-A0A1B6L497-F1
#
_cell.length_a   1.000
_cell.length_b   1.000
_cell.length_c   1.000
_cell.angle_alpha   90.00
_cell.angle_beta   90.00
_cell.angle_gamma   90.00
#
_symmetry.space_group_name_H-M   'P 1'
#
loop_
_entity.id
_entity.type
_entity.pdbx_description
1 polymer ?
#
loop_
_entity_poly.entity_id
_entity_poly.type
_entity_poly.pdbx_seq_one_letter_code
_entity_poly.pdbx_strand_id
1 'polypeptide(L)'
;LPWQRNTIAGTTDLPCDITHHPKPTEDEIQFILTEVKNYLNPDVEVRRGDVLSAWSGIRPLVSDPNKGDTQSLARNHIVHVSDSNMVTIAGGKWTTYRSMAAEAVDAAIKACDLKPV
;
A
#
# COMPACT_ATOMS: atom_id res chain seq x y z
N LEU A 1 9.93 -13.08 5.24
CA LEU A 1 9.18 -13.96 4.31
C LEU A 1 10.17 -14.70 3.41
N PRO A 2 10.15 -16.04 3.35
CA PRO A 2 11.00 -16.77 2.41
C PRO A 2 10.59 -16.46 0.96
N TRP A 3 11.54 -16.19 0.07
CA TRP A 3 11.28 -15.88 -1.34
C TRP A 3 12.49 -16.24 -2.20
N GLN A 4 12.28 -17.12 -3.19
CA GLN A 4 13.31 -17.53 -4.17
C GLN A 4 14.69 -17.82 -3.55
N ARG A 5 14.76 -18.71 -2.55
CA ARG A 5 15.99 -19.07 -1.79
C ARG A 5 16.63 -17.93 -1.00
N ASN A 6 15.94 -16.80 -0.87
CA ASN A 6 16.32 -15.65 -0.06
C ASN A 6 15.20 -15.33 0.96
N THR A 7 15.37 -14.24 1.70
CA THR A 7 14.39 -13.73 2.66
C THR A 7 14.07 -12.28 2.36
N ILE A 8 12.79 -11.96 2.26
CA ILE A 8 12.28 -10.59 2.26
C ILE A 8 12.05 -10.16 3.71
N ALA A 9 12.60 -9.00 4.07
CA ALA A 9 12.33 -8.32 5.33
C ALA A 9 11.81 -6.90 5.04
N GLY A 10 10.91 -6.42 5.88
CA GLY A 10 10.21 -5.15 5.70
C GLY A 10 8.96 -5.09 6.56
N THR A 11 8.18 -4.02 6.55
CA THR A 11 8.30 -2.77 5.77
C THR A 11 8.44 -1.58 6.71
N THR A 12 8.75 -0.39 6.18
CA THR A 12 8.70 0.89 6.90
C THR A 12 7.35 1.59 6.71
N ASP A 13 7.10 2.59 7.57
CA ASP A 13 5.91 3.47 7.53
C ASP A 13 6.34 4.90 7.87
N LEU A 14 6.87 5.60 6.86
CA LEU A 14 7.36 6.97 6.97
C LEU A 14 6.59 7.87 5.99
N PRO A 15 6.27 9.12 6.37
CA PRO A 15 5.82 10.12 5.41
C PRO A 15 6.85 10.29 4.29
N CYS A 16 6.36 10.47 3.06
CA CYS A 16 7.22 10.68 1.90
C CYS A 16 6.58 11.64 0.90
N ASP A 17 7.42 12.31 0.11
CA ASP A 17 6.97 13.07 -1.04
C ASP A 17 6.50 12.13 -2.18
N ILE A 18 5.50 12.59 -2.94
CA ILE A 18 4.98 11.83 -4.07
C ILE A 18 5.98 11.89 -5.23
N THR A 19 6.42 10.71 -5.68
CA THR A 19 7.31 10.56 -6.83
C THR A 19 6.97 9.29 -7.60
N HIS A 20 7.21 9.31 -8.91
CA HIS A 20 7.10 8.11 -9.76
C HIS A 20 8.23 7.11 -9.53
N HIS A 21 9.32 7.53 -8.89
CA HIS A 21 10.51 6.70 -8.67
C HIS A 21 10.95 6.71 -7.19
N PRO A 22 10.13 6.20 -6.26
CA PRO A 22 10.51 6.08 -4.86
C PRO A 22 11.71 5.15 -4.73
N LYS A 23 12.66 5.53 -3.88
CA LYS A 23 13.88 4.76 -3.62
C LYS A 23 13.97 4.46 -2.12
N PRO A 24 14.37 3.24 -1.73
CA PRO A 24 14.71 2.95 -0.34
C PRO A 24 15.83 3.88 0.12
N THR A 25 15.69 4.43 1.31
CA THR A 25 16.77 5.16 1.97
C THR A 25 17.66 4.20 2.76
N GLU A 26 18.92 4.58 3.01
CA GLU A 26 19.81 3.76 3.82
C GLU A 26 19.31 3.65 5.26
N ASP A 27 18.70 4.69 5.81
CA ASP A 27 18.09 4.68 7.14
C ASP A 27 16.97 3.64 7.26
N GLU A 28 16.11 3.51 6.24
CA GLU A 28 15.07 2.47 6.21
C GLU A 28 15.65 1.06 6.12
N ILE A 29 16.74 0.87 5.37
CA ILE A 29 17.44 -0.41 5.28
C ILE A 29 18.04 -0.77 6.65
N GLN A 30 18.73 0.18 7.29
CA GLN A 30 19.32 -0.03 8.61
C GLN A 30 18.26 -0.28 9.68
N PHE A 31 17.12 0.39 9.61
CA PHE A 31 15.97 0.14 10.47
C PHE A 31 15.50 -1.32 10.34
N ILE A 32 15.26 -1.80 9.12
CA ILE A 32 14.82 -3.19 8.90
C ILE A 32 15.87 -4.19 9.41
N LEU A 33 17.15 -3.96 9.15
CA LEU A 33 18.24 -4.84 9.61
C LEU A 33 18.31 -4.89 11.14
N THR A 34 18.18 -3.73 11.79
CA THR A 34 18.17 -3.62 13.25
C THR A 34 16.98 -4.36 13.85
N GLU A 35 15.79 -4.17 13.29
CA GLU A 35 14.59 -4.87 13.76
C GLU A 35 14.69 -6.38 13.57
N VAL A 36 15.17 -6.85 12.42
CA VAL A 36 15.36 -8.29 12.15
C VAL A 36 16.34 -8.92 13.13
N LYS A 37 17.43 -8.23 13.47
CA LYS A 37 18.45 -8.73 14.39
C LYS A 37 17.87 -9.10 15.76
N ASN A 38 16.84 -8.39 16.22
CA ASN A 38 16.18 -8.64 17.51
C ASN A 38 15.45 -10.00 17.57
N TYR A 39 15.20 -10.65 16.43
CA TYR A 39 14.48 -11.92 16.34
C TYR A 39 15.36 -13.11 15.96
N LEU A 40 16.66 -12.88 15.75
CA LEU A 40 17.62 -13.92 15.40
C LEU A 40 18.44 -14.35 16.61
N ASN A 41 19.07 -15.52 16.49
CA ASN A 41 20.05 -15.95 17.48
C ASN A 41 21.18 -14.89 17.57
N PRO A 42 21.65 -14.50 18.77
CA PRO A 42 22.76 -13.57 18.95
C PRO A 42 24.02 -13.84 18.10
N ASP A 43 24.28 -15.12 17.76
CA ASP A 43 25.42 -15.52 16.93
C ASP A 43 25.22 -15.26 15.43
N VAL A 44 23.99 -14.94 15.00
CA VAL A 44 23.66 -14.59 13.62
C VAL A 44 23.80 -13.09 13.45
N GLU A 45 24.84 -12.70 12.72
CA GLU A 45 25.06 -11.30 12.38
C GLU A 45 24.42 -10.98 11.02
N VAL A 46 23.52 -10.01 10.99
CA VAL A 46 22.95 -9.46 9.76
C VAL A 46 23.57 -8.10 9.51
N ARG A 47 24.17 -7.91 8.34
CA ARG A 47 24.93 -6.72 7.96
C ARG A 47 24.37 -6.11 6.69
N ARG A 48 24.72 -4.84 6.44
CA ARG A 48 24.35 -4.16 5.19
C ARG A 48 24.80 -4.88 3.93
N GLY A 49 25.93 -5.59 3.99
CA GLY A 49 26.48 -6.38 2.88
C GLY A 49 25.65 -7.61 2.51
N ASP A 50 24.75 -8.06 3.39
CA ASP A 50 23.87 -9.21 3.13
C ASP A 50 22.62 -8.81 2.32
N VAL A 51 22.39 -7.51 2.13
CA VAL A 51 21.25 -6.97 1.38
C VAL A 51 21.55 -7.01 -0.12
N LEU A 52 21.00 -8.03 -0.80
CA LEU A 52 21.18 -8.23 -2.24
C LEU A 52 20.36 -7.23 -3.09
N SER A 53 19.23 -6.76 -2.58
CA SER A 53 18.33 -5.84 -3.29
C SER A 53 17.39 -5.13 -2.31
N ALA A 54 16.98 -3.91 -2.64
CA ALA A 54 15.95 -3.18 -1.92
C ALA A 54 15.00 -2.47 -2.90
N TRP A 55 13.73 -2.35 -2.55
CA TRP A 55 12.73 -1.61 -3.31
C TRP A 55 11.81 -0.84 -2.36
N SER A 56 11.19 0.22 -2.87
CA SER A 56 10.26 1.06 -2.12
C SER A 56 9.01 1.32 -2.95
N GLY A 57 7.92 1.65 -2.27
CA GLY A 57 6.64 1.96 -2.89
C GLY A 57 5.83 2.86 -1.97
N ILE A 58 5.05 3.76 -2.57
CA ILE A 58 4.20 4.71 -1.84
C ILE A 58 2.82 4.10 -1.68
N ARG A 59 2.27 4.10 -0.47
CA ARG A 59 0.88 3.68 -0.22
C ARG A 59 -0.07 4.85 -0.55
N PRO A 60 -1.02 4.68 -1.48
CA PRO A 60 -2.01 5.72 -1.77
C PRO A 60 -3.08 5.72 -0.66
N LEU A 61 -2.75 6.31 0.49
CA LEU A 61 -3.70 6.47 1.59
C LEU A 61 -4.67 7.61 1.27
N VAL A 62 -5.96 7.33 1.39
CA VAL A 62 -7.02 8.27 1.01
C VAL A 62 -7.78 8.72 2.23
N SER A 63 -8.12 10.02 2.27
CA SER A 63 -9.16 10.55 3.16
C SER A 63 -10.52 10.40 2.48
N ASP A 64 -11.53 10.02 3.24
CA ASP A 64 -12.91 9.94 2.74
C ASP A 64 -13.49 11.36 2.69
N PRO A 65 -13.80 11.92 1.50
CA PRO A 65 -14.35 13.27 1.40
C PRO A 65 -15.76 13.40 2.01
N ASN A 66 -16.44 12.28 2.26
CA ASN A 66 -17.79 12.27 2.85
C ASN A 66 -17.77 12.19 4.39
N LYS A 67 -16.60 12.05 5.01
CA LYS A 67 -16.44 12.04 6.46
C LYS A 67 -15.63 13.26 6.90
N GLY A 68 -16.22 14.09 7.76
CA GLY A 68 -15.58 15.31 8.27
C GLY A 68 -14.37 15.07 9.19
N ASP A 69 -14.03 13.81 9.49
CA ASP A 69 -12.97 13.45 10.42
C ASP A 69 -11.67 13.11 9.67
N THR A 70 -10.83 14.13 9.53
CA THR A 70 -9.56 14.12 8.77
C THR A 70 -8.47 13.22 9.35
N GLN A 71 -8.69 12.62 10.53
CA GLN A 71 -7.74 11.73 11.19
C GLN A 71 -7.85 10.26 10.77
N SER A 72 -8.95 9.86 10.12
CA SER A 72 -9.12 8.49 9.65
C SER A 72 -8.68 8.34 8.20
N LEU A 73 -7.35 8.34 7.94
CA LEU A 73 -6.85 7.81 6.68
C LEU A 73 -7.42 6.40 6.51
N ALA A 74 -8.32 6.24 5.55
CA ALA A 74 -9.01 4.97 5.36
C ALA A 74 -7.96 3.97 4.87
N ARG A 75 -7.69 2.94 5.67
CA ARG A 75 -6.92 1.75 5.23
C ARG A 75 -7.72 0.88 4.25
N ASN A 76 -8.94 1.30 3.92
CA ASN A 76 -9.86 0.70 2.97
C ASN A 76 -9.90 1.56 1.70
N HIS A 77 -10.50 1.04 0.63
CA HIS A 77 -10.78 1.83 -0.56
C HIS A 77 -12.01 2.72 -0.36
N ILE A 78 -12.10 3.76 -1.18
CA ILE A 78 -13.31 4.56 -1.38
C ILE A 78 -13.82 4.35 -2.80
N VAL A 79 -15.13 4.32 -2.96
CA VAL A 79 -15.80 4.47 -4.27
C VAL A 79 -16.65 5.73 -4.19
N HIS A 80 -16.32 6.72 -5.01
CA HIS A 80 -17.03 8.00 -5.07
C HIS A 80 -17.61 8.19 -6.46
N VAL A 81 -18.83 8.71 -6.53
CA VAL A 81 -19.51 9.09 -7.78
C VAL A 81 -19.78 10.58 -7.73
N SER A 82 -19.25 11.34 -8.70
CA SER A 82 -19.52 12.77 -8.81
C SER A 82 -20.91 13.06 -9.37
N ASP A 83 -21.35 14.31 -9.30
CA ASP A 83 -22.61 14.77 -9.92
C ASP A 83 -22.66 14.58 -11.45
N SER A 84 -21.48 14.43 -12.08
CA SER A 84 -21.34 14.12 -13.50
C SER A 84 -21.27 12.62 -13.80
N ASN A 85 -21.60 11.76 -12.83
CA ASN A 85 -21.52 10.30 -12.87
C ASN A 85 -20.10 9.73 -13.09
N MET A 86 -19.05 10.49 -12.77
CA MET A 86 -17.68 9.96 -12.81
C MET A 86 -17.42 9.07 -11.59
N VAL A 87 -17.09 7.81 -11.84
CA VAL A 87 -16.75 6.84 -10.78
C VAL A 87 -15.24 6.90 -10.51
N THR A 88 -14.89 7.21 -9.27
CA THR A 88 -13.51 7.20 -8.77
C THR A 88 -13.35 6.12 -7.71
N ILE A 89 -12.37 5.23 -7.91
CA ILE A 89 -11.89 4.32 -6.88
C ILE A 89 -10.49 4.72 -6.44
N ALA A 90 -10.27 4.84 -5.14
CA ALA A 90 -8.97 5.21 -4.59
C ALA A 90 -8.68 4.50 -3.26
N GLY A 91 -7.40 4.30 -2.96
CA GLY A 91 -6.95 3.55 -1.78
C GLY A 91 -7.12 2.03 -1.91
N GLY A 92 -7.33 1.36 -0.79
CA GLY A 92 -7.48 -0.10 -0.73
C GLY A 92 -6.16 -0.87 -0.74
N LYS A 93 -6.29 -2.20 -0.66
CA LYS A 93 -5.16 -3.14 -0.62
C LYS A 93 -5.19 -4.03 -1.86
N TRP A 94 -4.01 -4.52 -2.25
CA TRP A 94 -3.92 -5.54 -3.30
C TRP A 94 -4.81 -6.76 -2.98
N THR A 95 -4.87 -7.18 -1.71
CA THR A 95 -5.69 -8.33 -1.30
C THR A 95 -7.20 -8.11 -1.47
N THR A 96 -7.66 -6.86 -1.54
CA THR A 96 -9.08 -6.51 -1.69
C THR A 96 -9.45 -6.10 -3.12
N TYR A 97 -8.52 -6.19 -4.08
CA TYR A 97 -8.69 -5.65 -5.44
C TYR A 97 -9.95 -6.18 -6.15
N ARG A 98 -10.34 -7.45 -5.91
CA ARG A 98 -11.53 -8.04 -6.53
C ARG A 98 -12.83 -7.43 -5.96
N SER A 99 -12.91 -7.23 -4.64
CA SER A 99 -14.07 -6.58 -4.01
C SER A 99 -14.18 -5.14 -4.46
N MET A 100 -13.05 -4.44 -4.41
CA MET A 100 -12.87 -3.09 -4.94
C MET A 100 -13.41 -2.93 -6.37
N ALA A 101 -12.99 -3.83 -7.27
CA ALA A 101 -13.43 -3.79 -8.66
C ALA A 101 -14.93 -4.05 -8.80
N ALA A 102 -15.48 -5.02 -8.05
CA ALA A 102 -16.92 -5.31 -8.07
C ALA A 102 -17.73 -4.10 -7.62
N GLU A 103 -17.37 -3.48 -6.50
CA GLU A 103 -18.05 -2.30 -5.95
C GLU A 103 -17.97 -1.09 -6.91
N ALA A 104 -16.83 -0.89 -7.58
CA ALA A 104 -16.69 0.16 -8.58
C ALA A 104 -17.58 -0.08 -9.82
N VAL A 105 -17.68 -1.34 -10.29
CA VAL A 105 -18.55 -1.70 -11.42
C VAL A 105 -20.03 -1.56 -11.03
N ASP A 106 -20.42 -2.01 -9.85
CA ASP A 106 -21.79 -1.86 -9.34
C ASP A 106 -22.17 -0.36 -9.22
N ALA A 107 -21.25 0.47 -8.75
CA ALA A 107 -21.44 1.92 -8.70
C ALA A 107 -21.61 2.52 -10.10
N ALA A 108 -20.82 2.07 -11.10
CA ALA A 108 -20.96 2.52 -12.48
C ALA A 108 -22.29 2.10 -13.12
N ILE A 109 -22.72 0.85 -12.88
CA ILE A 109 -24.02 0.35 -13.35
C ILE A 109 -25.15 1.23 -12.80
N LYS A 110 -25.13 1.50 -11.49
CA LYS A 110 -26.15 2.31 -10.82
C LYS A 110 -26.13 3.77 -11.26
N ALA A 111 -24.95 4.39 -11.36
CA ALA A 111 -24.80 5.81 -11.68
C ALA A 111 -25.16 6.12 -13.14
N CYS A 112 -24.90 5.18 -14.06
CA CYS A 112 -25.06 5.37 -15.49
C CYS A 112 -26.24 4.59 -16.10
N ASP A 113 -27.09 3.96 -15.29
CA ASP A 113 -28.23 3.12 -15.70
C ASP A 113 -27.84 2.07 -16.77
N LEU A 114 -26.70 1.40 -16.56
CA LEU A 114 -26.17 0.42 -17.50
C LEU A 114 -26.93 -0.91 -17.35
N LYS A 115 -27.11 -1.63 -18.46
CA LYS A 115 -27.70 -2.98 -18.47
C LYS A 115 -26.58 -3.99 -18.71
N PRO A 116 -26.16 -4.76 -17.69
CA PRO A 116 -25.20 -5.84 -17.87
C PRO A 116 -25.72 -6.84 -18.91
N VAL A 117 -24.81 -7.33 -19.76
CA VAL A 117 -25.10 -8.33 -20.80
C VAL A 117 -24.97 -9.74 -20.25
#